data_AF-A0A917LXP5-F1
#
_entry.id   AF-A0A917LXP5-F1
#
_cell.length_a   1.000
_cell.length_b   1.000
_cell.length_c   1.000
_cell.angle_alpha   90.00
_cell.angle_beta   90.00
_cell.angle_gamma   90.00
#
_symmetry.space_group_name_H-M   'P 1'
#
loop_
_entity.id
_entity.type
_entity.pdbx_description
1 polymer ?
#
loop_
_entity_poly.entity_id
_entity_poly.type
_entity_poly.pdbx_seq_one_letter_code
_entity_poly.pdbx_strand_id
1 'polypeptide(L)' 'MRLKPVPVEIEKGKINVDIDLEEGKTPFIVVYCQGEAKITFLPEHGETKVVTHQGKVKRVKFDEGEDF' A
#
# COMPACT_ATOMS: atom_id res chain seq x y z
N MET A 1 -1.90 -1.88 -10.55
CA MET A 1 -2.25 -0.63 -9.82
C MET A 1 -1.01 0.21 -9.51
N ARG A 2 -1.12 1.52 -9.23
CA ARG A 2 0.01 2.37 -8.81
C ARG A 2 -0.18 2.84 -7.38
N LEU A 3 0.91 2.88 -6.61
CA LEU A 3 0.90 3.46 -5.28
C LEU A 3 0.66 4.97 -5.34
N LYS A 4 -0.21 5.47 -4.46
CA LYS A 4 -0.43 6.91 -4.26
C LYS A 4 0.17 7.32 -2.92
N PRO A 5 0.84 8.49 -2.80
CA PRO A 5 1.25 9.00 -1.51
C PRO A 5 0.01 9.28 -0.65
N VAL A 6 0.13 9.07 0.66
CA VAL A 6 -0.91 9.39 1.64
C VAL A 6 -0.32 10.22 2.77
N PRO A 7 -1.02 11.28 3.25
CA PRO A 7 -0.58 12.03 4.42
C PRO A 7 -0.40 11.12 5.62
N VAL A 8 0.70 11.32 6.35
CA VAL A 8 0.97 10.59 7.59
C VAL A 8 1.46 11.54 8.66
N GLU A 9 0.88 11.37 9.85
CA GLU A 9 1.28 12.05 11.05
C GLU A 9 1.76 11.03 12.07
N ILE A 10 2.94 11.27 12.64
CA ILE A 10 3.53 10.41 13.65
C ILE A 10 3.47 11.14 14.98
N GLU A 11 2.57 10.71 15.85
CA GLU A 11 2.39 11.28 17.18
C GLU A 11 2.47 10.20 18.25
N LYS A 12 3.32 10.41 19.27
CA LYS A 12 3.43 9.51 20.45
C LYS A 12 3.67 8.04 20.06
N GLY A 13 4.43 7.79 19.00
CA GLY A 13 4.74 6.44 18.50
C GLY A 13 3.59 5.75 17.75
N LYS A 14 2.53 6.48 17.43
CA LYS A 14 1.43 6.01 16.58
C LYS A 14 1.52 6.69 15.22
N ILE A 15 1.07 5.98 14.18
CA ILE A 15 0.91 6.54 12.84
C ILE A 15 -0.58 6.76 12.62
N ASN A 16 -0.96 8.01 12.31
CA ASN A 16 -2.28 8.35 11.81
C ASN A 16 -2.18 8.46 10.28
N VAL A 17 -3.14 7.85 9.58
CA VAL A 17 -3.23 7.86 8.11
C VAL A 17 -4.64 8.28 7.74
N ASP A 18 -4.77 9.44 7.10
CA ASP A 18 -6.06 9.91 6.60
C ASP A 18 -6.27 9.43 5.16
N ILE A 19 -7.28 8.59 4.98
CA ILE A 19 -7.62 7.97 3.70
C ILE A 19 -9.10 8.25 3.44
N ASP A 20 -9.37 8.87 2.30
CA ASP A 20 -10.73 9.03 1.80
C ASP A 20 -11.17 7.71 1.15
N LEU A 21 -12.14 7.02 1.77
CA LEU A 21 -12.66 5.73 1.33
C LEU A 21 -14.12 5.90 0.90
N GLU A 22 -14.39 5.78 -0.39
CA GLU A 22 -15.74 6.00 -0.94
C GLU A 22 -16.77 4.97 -0.42
N GLU A 23 -16.39 3.72 -0.14
CA GLU A 23 -17.34 2.70 0.33
C GLU A 23 -16.82 1.69 1.37
N GLY A 24 -15.60 1.87 1.89
CA GLY A 24 -15.05 1.04 2.98
C GLY A 24 -14.92 -0.47 2.71
N LYS A 25 -15.22 -0.94 1.49
CA LYS A 25 -15.24 -2.37 1.13
C LYS A 25 -14.06 -2.81 0.27
N THR A 26 -13.37 -1.87 -0.39
CA THR A 26 -12.24 -2.22 -1.26
C THR A 26 -11.01 -2.50 -0.40
N PRO A 27 -10.43 -3.71 -0.47
CA PRO A 27 -9.23 -4.03 0.30
C PRO A 27 -8.05 -3.17 -0.19
N PHE A 28 -7.26 -2.67 0.76
CA PHE A 28 -6.09 -1.84 0.47
C PHE A 28 -4.94 -2.17 1.41
N ILE A 29 -3.74 -1.75 1.02
CA ILE A 29 -2.54 -1.79 1.87
C ILE A 29 -1.93 -0.40 1.97
N VAL A 30 -1.39 -0.09 3.14
CA VAL A 30 -0.53 1.07 3.37
C VAL A 30 0.88 0.57 3.61
N VAL A 31 1.84 1.11 2.87
CA VAL A 31 3.25 0.78 2.98
C VAL A 31 4.00 2.01 3.47
N TYR A 32 4.55 1.93 4.68
CA TYR A 32 5.40 2.97 5.27
C TYR A 32 6.88 2.62 5.08
N CYS A 33 7.67 3.56 4.59
CA CYS A 33 9.11 3.40 4.44
C CYS A 33 9.81 4.77 4.47
N GLN A 34 10.77 4.92 5.39
CA GLN A 34 11.62 6.12 5.50
C GLN A 34 10.86 7.45 5.63
N GLY A 35 9.77 7.50 6.39
CA GLY A 35 8.98 8.72 6.60
C GLY A 35 7.89 8.96 5.56
N GLU A 36 7.86 8.17 4.48
CA GLU A 36 6.78 8.22 3.49
C GLU A 36 5.83 7.04 3.70
N ALA A 37 4.53 7.29 3.60
CA ALA A 37 3.56 6.22 3.40
C ALA A 37 2.92 6.32 2.02
N LYS A 38 2.60 5.15 1.47
CA LYS A 38 1.92 5.02 0.20
C LYS A 38 0.80 4.01 0.32
N ILE A 39 -0.33 4.28 -0.32
CA ILE A 39 -1.50 3.42 -0.36
C ILE A 39 -1.69 2.85 -1.77
N THR A 40 -2.17 1.61 -1.84
CA THR A 40 -2.73 1.02 -3.06
C THR A 40 -3.86 0.08 -2.70
N PHE A 41 -4.82 -0.07 -3.60
CA PHE A 41 -5.82 -1.11 -3.49
C PHE A 41 -5.24 -2.46 -3.87
N LEU A 42 -5.82 -3.52 -3.33
CA LEU A 42 -5.51 -4.89 -3.70
C LEU A 42 -6.38 -5.30 -4.90
N PRO A 43 -5.85 -6.12 -5.81
CA PRO A 43 -6.65 -6.70 -6.88
C PRO A 43 -7.70 -7.65 -6.30
N GLU A 44 -8.79 -7.83 -7.05
CA GLU A 44 -9.86 -8.77 -6.68
C GLU A 44 -9.34 -10.22 -6.71
N HIS A 45 -8.46 -10.54 -7.66
CA HIS A 45 -7.79 -11.82 -7.80
C HIS A 45 -6.29 -11.63 -8.04
N GLY A 46 -5.46 -12.57 -7.57
CA GLY A 46 -4.01 -12.55 -7.78
C GLY A 46 -3.20 -12.24 -6.52
N GLU A 47 -1.91 -11.97 -6.71
CA GLU A 47 -0.94 -11.75 -5.63
C GLU A 47 -0.44 -10.31 -5.60
N THR A 48 -0.28 -9.77 -4.39
CA THR A 48 0.40 -8.48 -4.17
C THR A 48 1.72 -8.74 -3.45
N LYS A 49 2.86 -8.40 -4.08
CA LYS A 49 4.21 -8.65 -3.55
C LYS A 49 4.91 -7.34 -3.21
N VAL A 50 5.24 -7.14 -1.93
CA VAL A 50 6.10 -6.03 -1.49
C VAL A 50 7.57 -6.44 -1.67
N VAL A 51 8.28 -5.77 -2.56
CA VAL A 51 9.69 -6.07 -2.85
C VAL A 51 10.58 -5.05 -2.14
N THR A 52 11.44 -5.54 -1.26
CA THR A 52 12.40 -4.72 -0.52
C THR A 52 13.81 -4.88 -1.06
N HIS A 53 14.67 -3.89 -0.81
CA HIS A 53 16.10 -3.95 -1.09
C HIS A 53 16.82 -3.02 -0.10
N GLN A 54 17.81 -3.54 0.63
CA GLN A 54 18.59 -2.79 1.63
C GLN A 54 17.71 -2.06 2.66
N GLY A 55 16.71 -2.76 3.22
CA GLY A 55 15.80 -2.20 4.23
C GLY A 55 14.80 -1.15 3.70
N LYS A 56 14.80 -0.87 2.39
CA LYS A 56 13.84 0.03 1.75
C LYS A 56 12.82 -0.73 0.92
N VAL A 57 11.60 -0.21 0.85
CA VAL A 57 10.61 -0.67 -0.11
C VAL A 57 11.01 -0.14 -1.49
N LYS A 58 11.22 -1.05 -2.44
CA LYS A 58 11.61 -0.70 -3.82
C LYS A 58 10.38 -0.60 -4.72
N ARG A 59 9.42 -1.51 -4.58
CA ARG A 59 8.18 -1.56 -5.37
C ARG A 59 7.15 -2.50 -4.75
N VAL A 60 5.88 -2.26 -5.06
CA VAL A 60 4.80 -3.25 -4.90
C VAL A 60 4.45 -3.77 -6.29
N LYS A 61 4.44 -5.10 -6.45
CA LYS A 61 4.04 -5.78 -7.68
C LYS A 61 2.66 -6.39 -7.51
N PHE A 62 1.91 -6.42 -8.60
CA PHE A 62 0.61 -7.07 -8.71
C PHE A 62 0.76 -8.18 -9.75
N ASP A 63 0.35 -9.38 -9.38
CA ASP A 63 0.45 -10.60 -10.16
C ASP A 63 -0.96 -11.18 -10.26
N GLU A 64 -1.76 -10.55 -11.12
CA GLU A 64 -3.12 -10.95 -11.47
C GLU A 64 -2.95 -12.05 -12.51
N GLY A 65 -2.80 -13.31 -12.08
CA GLY A 65 -2.58 -14.43 -12.99
C GLY A 65 -3.64 -14.48 -14.10
N GLU A 66 -3.26 -14.94 -15.29
CA GLU A 66 -4.24 -15.28 -16.33
C GLU A 66 -4.95 -16.58 -15.94
N ASP A 67 -6.27 -16.56 -15.79
CA ASP A 67 -7.07 -17.78 -15.90
C ASP A 67 -6.96 -18.28 -17.34
N PHE A 68 -6.36 -19.45 -17.53
CA PHE A 68 -6.34 -20.16 -18.81
C PHE A 68 -7.20 -21.42 -18.73
#